data_AF-A0A6G2VJ17-F1
#
_entry.id   AF-A0A6G2VJ17-F1
#
_cell.length_a   1.000
_cell.length_b   1.000
_cell.length_c   1.000
_cell.angle_alpha   90.00
_cell.angle_beta   90.00
_cell.angle_gamma   90.00
#
_symmetry.space_group_name_H-M   'P 1'
#
loop_
_entity.id
_entity.type
_entity.pdbx_description
1 polymer ?
#
loop_
_entity_poly.entity_id
_entity_poly.type
_entity_poly.pdbx_seq_one_letter_code
_entity_poly.pdbx_strand_id
1 'polypeptide(L)'
;RRPPATDPVTAPVRIADAATVRLLRPGDRVDVIAAQEPSAGVGARVLVRGARVTQVPPQPAGAADGGALVVLSVPRATAARLVGAGATARLAVTLC
;
A
#
# COMPACT_ATOMS: atom_id res chain seq x y z
N ARG A 1 -15.57 2.18 -19.88
CA ARG A 1 -16.70 2.18 -18.91
C ARG A 1 -16.10 2.16 -17.50
N ARG A 2 -16.39 3.17 -16.66
CA ARG A 2 -16.00 3.13 -15.24
C ARG A 2 -16.92 2.11 -14.56
N PRO A 3 -16.40 1.10 -13.84
CA PRO A 3 -17.24 0.24 -13.02
C PRO A 3 -18.11 1.11 -12.09
N PRO A 4 -19.32 0.68 -11.71
CA PRO A 4 -20.07 1.38 -10.67
C PRO A 4 -19.13 1.59 -9.49
N ALA A 5 -18.99 2.85 -9.06
CA ALA A 5 -18.12 3.19 -7.95
C ALA A 5 -18.74 2.58 -6.70
N THR A 6 -18.33 1.36 -6.37
CA THR A 6 -18.57 0.78 -5.04
C THR A 6 -17.95 1.72 -4.04
N ASP A 7 -18.66 1.96 -2.93
CA ASP A 7 -18.15 2.85 -1.89
C ASP A 7 -16.73 2.39 -1.49
N PRO A 8 -15.75 3.31 -1.56
CA PRO A 8 -14.38 2.96 -1.24
C PRO A 8 -14.27 2.63 0.25
N VAL A 9 -13.46 1.63 0.56
CA VAL A 9 -13.14 1.27 1.95
C VAL A 9 -11.77 1.82 2.32
N THR A 10 -11.56 2.04 3.62
CA THR A 10 -10.25 2.31 4.19
C THR A 10 -9.54 1.00 4.49
N ALA A 11 -8.36 0.81 3.90
CA ALA A 11 -7.55 -0.39 4.08
C ALA A 11 -6.20 -0.01 4.72
N PRO A 12 -5.89 -0.49 5.93
CA PRO A 12 -4.54 -0.38 6.48
C PRO A 12 -3.61 -1.34 5.72
N VAL A 13 -2.53 -0.79 5.16
CA VAL A 13 -1.54 -1.52 4.37
C VAL A 13 -0.16 -1.25 4.96
N ARG A 14 0.62 -2.32 5.15
CA ARG A 14 2.01 -2.22 5.61
C ARG A 14 2.95 -2.11 4.40
N ILE A 15 3.72 -1.03 4.36
CA ILE A 15 4.73 -0.75 3.33
C ILE A 15 6.09 -1.08 3.90
N ALA A 16 6.90 -1.81 3.14
CA ALA A 16 8.17 -2.37 3.59
C ALA A 16 9.17 -1.28 3.99
N ASP A 17 9.19 -0.15 3.27
CA ASP A 17 10.07 0.98 3.58
C ASP A 17 9.34 2.06 4.40
N ALA A 18 9.72 2.13 5.69
CA ALA A 18 9.22 3.13 6.61
C ALA A 18 9.68 4.56 6.30
N ALA A 19 10.89 4.74 5.73
CA ALA A 19 11.41 6.06 5.38
C ALA A 19 10.59 6.67 4.24
N THR A 20 10.22 5.87 3.24
CA THR A 20 9.31 6.31 2.18
C THR A 20 7.94 6.74 2.74
N VAL A 21 7.37 5.99 3.69
CA VAL A 21 6.07 6.34 4.29
C VAL A 21 6.10 7.67 5.05
N ARG A 22 7.24 8.04 5.66
CA ARG A 22 7.39 9.33 6.37
C ARG A 22 7.29 10.54 5.45
N LEU A 23 7.42 10.36 4.13
CA LEU A 23 7.23 11.42 3.14
C LEU A 23 5.75 11.66 2.81
N LEU A 24 4.90 10.66 3.06
CA LEU A 24 3.49 10.70 2.68
C LEU A 24 2.66 11.58 3.61
N ARG A 25 1.61 12.18 3.05
CA ARG A 25 0.61 12.96 3.76
C ARG A 25 -0.80 12.49 3.40
N PRO A 26 -1.77 12.62 4.32
CA PRO A 26 -3.18 12.49 3.97
C PRO A 26 -3.54 13.38 2.78
N GLY A 27 -4.11 12.79 1.73
CA GLY A 27 -4.40 13.47 0.47
C GLY A 27 -3.52 13.03 -0.71
N ASP A 28 -2.33 12.49 -0.45
CA ASP A 28 -1.43 12.01 -1.50
C ASP A 28 -2.07 10.89 -2.33
N ARG A 29 -1.64 10.80 -3.58
CA ARG A 29 -1.96 9.67 -4.46
C ARG A 29 -0.73 8.81 -4.64
N VAL A 30 -0.92 7.51 -4.48
CA VAL A 30 0.16 6.54 -4.61
C VAL A 30 -0.23 5.36 -5.48
N ASP A 31 0.74 4.88 -6.25
CA ASP A 31 0.70 3.55 -6.84
C ASP A 31 1.31 2.56 -5.84
N VAL A 32 0.67 1.42 -5.61
CA VAL A 32 1.20 0.36 -4.72
C VAL A 32 1.74 -0.78 -5.57
N ILE A 33 2.95 -1.19 -5.25
CA ILE A 33 3.72 -2.18 -6.00
C ILE A 33 4.04 -3.34 -5.04
N ALA A 34 3.78 -4.57 -5.47
CA ALA A 34 4.30 -5.75 -4.81
C ALA A 34 5.63 -6.14 -5.46
N ALA A 35 6.70 -6.11 -4.68
CA ALA A 35 7.96 -6.75 -5.01
C ALA A 35 7.90 -8.20 -4.49
N GLN A 36 7.89 -9.17 -5.41
CA GLN A 36 7.92 -10.57 -5.04
C GLN A 36 9.34 -10.97 -4.62
N GLU A 37 9.44 -11.88 -3.64
CA GLU A 37 10.73 -12.47 -3.26
C GLU A 37 11.34 -13.18 -4.48
N PRO A 38 12.67 -13.09 -4.69
CA PRO A 38 13.34 -13.63 -5.88
C PRO A 38 13.05 -15.11 -6.15
N SER A 39 12.80 -15.88 -5.08
CA SER A 39 12.46 -17.31 -5.11
C SER A 39 11.11 -17.60 -5.80
N ALA A 40 10.21 -16.63 -5.87
CA ALA A 40 8.93 -16.71 -6.58
C ALA A 40 9.01 -16.14 -8.02
N GLY A 41 10.20 -15.73 -8.45
CA GLY A 41 10.47 -15.04 -9.72
C GLY A 41 10.85 -13.57 -9.51
N VAL A 42 11.69 -13.03 -10.40
CA VAL A 42 11.99 -11.59 -10.44
C VAL A 42 10.78 -10.86 -11.03
N GLY A 43 10.03 -10.14 -10.19
CA GLY A 43 8.87 -9.39 -10.65
C GLY A 43 8.37 -8.35 -9.66
N ALA A 44 8.23 -7.12 -10.14
CA ALA A 44 7.46 -6.07 -9.49
C ALA A 44 6.10 -5.96 -10.20
N ARG A 45 5.00 -6.00 -9.46
CA ARG A 45 3.65 -5.87 -10.01
C ARG A 45 2.92 -4.71 -9.35
N VAL A 46 2.39 -3.80 -10.16
CA VAL A 46 1.47 -2.75 -9.70
C VAL A 46 0.13 -3.39 -9.30
N LEU A 47 -0.26 -3.22 -8.03
CA LEU A 47 -1.51 -3.75 -7.47
C LEU A 47 -2.65 -2.75 -7.61
N VAL A 48 -2.35 -1.47 -7.41
CA VAL A 48 -3.30 -0.35 -7.53
C VAL A 48 -2.58 0.88 -8.06
N ARG A 49 -3.31 1.69 -8.83
CA ARG A 49 -2.86 3.00 -9.29
C ARG A 49 -3.67 4.13 -8.67
N GLY A 50 -2.98 5.20 -8.26
CA GLY A 50 -3.57 6.44 -7.76
C GLY A 50 -4.48 6.28 -6.54
N ALA A 51 -4.16 5.33 -5.65
CA ALA A 51 -4.86 5.15 -4.39
C ALA A 51 -4.65 6.37 -3.49
N ARG A 52 -5.71 6.86 -2.86
CA ARG A 52 -5.61 8.04 -1.99
C ARG A 52 -5.17 7.62 -0.59
N VAL A 53 -4.14 8.26 -0.07
CA VAL A 53 -3.75 8.15 1.33
C VAL A 53 -4.79 8.89 2.19
N THR A 54 -5.45 8.18 3.09
CA THR A 54 -6.41 8.79 4.03
C THR A 54 -5.76 9.10 5.37
N GLN A 55 -4.84 8.26 5.83
CA GLN A 55 -4.09 8.47 7.07
C GLN A 55 -2.71 7.82 6.98
N VAL A 56 -1.75 8.40 7.70
CA VAL A 56 -0.44 7.82 7.97
C VAL A 56 -0.31 7.69 9.49
N PRO A 57 -0.58 6.51 10.06
CA PRO A 57 -0.48 6.29 11.50
C PRO A 57 0.95 6.57 12.02
N PRO A 58 1.10 7.14 13.22
CA PRO A 58 2.41 7.33 13.83
C PRO A 58 3.09 5.97 14.02
N GLN A 59 4.38 5.90 13.73
CA GLN A 59 5.14 4.69 13.98
C GLN A 59 5.48 4.54 15.46
N PRO A 60 5.31 3.34 16.06
CA PRO A 60 5.79 3.08 17.41
C PRO A 60 7.29 3.30 17.50
N ALA A 61 7.76 3.89 18.60
CA ALA A 61 9.20 4.02 18.86
C ALA A 61 9.86 2.63 18.84
N GLY A 62 10.94 2.48 18.09
CA GLY A 62 11.69 1.20 17.96
C GLY A 62 11.22 0.26 16.85
N ALA A 63 10.15 0.57 16.11
CA ALA A 63 9.71 -0.22 14.95
C ALA A 63 10.51 0.15 13.68
N ALA A 64 11.81 -0.13 13.66
CA ALA A 64 12.66 0.19 12.50
C ALA A 64 12.59 -0.88 11.38
N ASP A 65 12.41 -2.16 11.75
CA ASP A 65 12.70 -3.26 10.81
C ASP A 65 11.47 -3.85 10.10
N GLY A 66 10.26 -3.41 10.46
CA GLY A 66 9.00 -4.02 10.00
C GLY A 66 8.19 -3.21 8.97
N GLY A 67 8.73 -2.11 8.46
CA GLY A 67 7.98 -1.18 7.61
C GLY A 67 6.93 -0.34 8.37
N ALA A 68 6.17 0.46 7.64
CA ALA A 68 5.20 1.42 8.21
C ALA A 68 3.78 1.18 7.68
N LEU A 69 2.78 1.56 8.48
CA LEU A 69 1.37 1.50 8.08
C LEU A 69 0.98 2.76 7.31
N VAL A 70 0.16 2.58 6.28
CA VAL A 70 -0.57 3.63 5.57
C VAL A 70 -2.01 3.19 5.42
N VAL A 71 -2.96 4.09 5.60
CA VAL A 71 -4.38 3.81 5.35
C VAL A 71 -4.74 4.38 3.98
N LEU A 72 -5.25 3.51 3.10
CA LEU A 72 -5.60 3.85 1.73
C LEU A 72 -7.11 3.76 1.50
N SER A 73 -7.66 4.69 0.73
CA SER A 73 -9.02 4.60 0.18
C SER A 73 -8.98 3.85 -1.15
N VAL A 74 -9.60 2.67 -1.18
CA VAL A 74 -9.58 1.77 -2.35
C VAL A 74 -10.91 1.02 -2.50
N PRO A 75 -11.25 0.49 -3.69
CA PRO A 75 -12.37 -0.43 -3.85
C PRO A 75 -12.21 -1.67 -2.97
N ARG A 76 -13.32 -2.25 -2.49
CA ARG A 76 -13.28 -3.38 -1.55
C ARG A 76 -12.53 -4.61 -2.08
N ALA A 77 -12.68 -4.93 -3.36
CA ALA A 77 -11.91 -6.01 -4.00
C ALA A 77 -10.39 -5.72 -4.02
N THR A 78 -10.01 -4.45 -4.18
CA THR A 78 -8.60 -4.02 -4.14
C THR A 78 -8.02 -4.12 -2.72
N ALA A 79 -8.80 -3.78 -1.69
CA ALA A 79 -8.39 -3.96 -0.30
C ALA A 79 -8.02 -5.42 0.00
N ALA A 80 -8.88 -6.37 -0.40
CA ALA A 80 -8.61 -7.80 -0.23
C ALA A 80 -7.33 -8.24 -0.96
N ARG A 81 -7.09 -7.73 -2.18
CA ARG A 81 -5.87 -8.00 -2.95
C ARG A 81 -4.61 -7.44 -2.29
N LEU A 82 -4.67 -6.23 -1.74
CA LEU A 82 -3.55 -5.60 -1.03
C LEU A 82 -3.19 -6.38 0.24
N VAL A 83 -4.19 -6.80 1.02
CA VAL A 83 -3.98 -7.61 2.23
C VAL A 83 -3.36 -8.97 1.90
N GLY A 84 -3.90 -9.66 0.90
CA GLY A 84 -3.34 -10.95 0.46
C GLY A 84 -1.90 -10.83 -0.08
N ALA A 85 -1.61 -9.77 -0.83
CA ALA A 85 -0.26 -9.53 -1.34
C ALA A 85 0.72 -9.18 -0.20
N GLY A 86 0.33 -8.37 0.77
CA GLY A 86 1.20 -8.01 1.90
C GLY A 86 1.60 -9.19 2.79
N ALA A 87 0.85 -10.30 2.74
CA ALA A 87 1.21 -11.54 3.45
C ALA A 87 2.32 -12.35 2.75
N THR A 88 2.59 -12.10 1.47
CA THR A 88 3.49 -12.92 0.63
C THR A 88 4.53 -12.12 -0.14
N ALA A 89 4.42 -10.80 -0.16
CA ALA A 89 5.28 -9.91 -0.92
C ALA A 89 5.58 -8.63 -0.13
N ARG A 90 6.72 -8.01 -0.44
CA ARG A 90 7.09 -6.70 0.11
C ARG A 90 6.38 -5.62 -0.68
N LEU A 91 5.56 -4.83 0.00
CA LEU A 91 4.83 -3.74 -0.64
C LEU A 91 5.66 -2.45 -0.63
N ALA A 92 5.70 -1.77 -1.76
CA ALA A 92 6.31 -0.46 -1.95
C ALA A 92 5.27 0.52 -2.53
N VAL A 93 5.56 1.82 -2.43
CA VAL A 93 4.71 2.88 -2.97
C VAL A 93 5.52 3.87 -3.79
N THR A 94 4.86 4.49 -4.76
CA THR A 94 5.41 5.64 -5.53
C THR A 94 4.39 6.77 -5.50
N LEU A 95 4.86 8.01 -5.33
CA LEU A 95 4.01 9.20 -5.38
C LEU A 95 3.71 9.57 -6.84
N CYS A 96 2.50 10.07 -7.10
CA CYS A 96 2.02 10.48 -8.43
C CYS A 96 1.64 11.96 -8.48
#